data_AF-A0A328IMK7-F1
#
_entry.id   AF-A0A328IMK7-F1
#
_cell.length_a   1.000
_cell.length_b   1.000
_cell.length_c   1.000
_cell.angle_alpha   90.00
_cell.angle_beta   90.00
_cell.angle_gamma   90.00
#
_symmetry.space_group_name_H-M   'P 1'
#
loop_
_entity.id
_entity.type
_entity.pdbx_description
1 polymer ?
#
loop_
_entity_poly.entity_id
_entity_poly.type
_entity_poly.pdbx_seq_one_letter_code
_entity_poly.pdbx_strand_id
1 'polypeptide(L)'
;MKRAILITFLLLSINLLASFYEITVEATASDETNLIQKLEMRALEEYIIASLPQASPFHREIMTTYYLAYRPQGYVKEIKITEEKREKDYIYAKATALISTGSVITGMNELITDLGNPRIYLQLETAVSVKNVSEPGTIKEMEMQLPLKSVIEPMIMRELTALGFEMVGDPERAQLEMKATATADIYRSATFSLTITLSLELTDRASKIKFHTGQAVEGPMGFQNNPSFLLDYMAEEVVERAFQSAESGIVGYIFNRYDRQIVVKLEEFSEDERNTFIQKMRDTLPAIIGKLTDRGASQTDGKLVHTFEFNYLGTQSALTGTIEKSYKILQIEGNIITVAKRKTELIFTNCSFEGATSVRKSLEGLDYAVKSYRDSVLRVEIYSAIDPFELAMKLAEELGVNVDSFDETEVRMSFKE
;
A
#
# COMPACT_ATOMS: atom_id res chain seq x y z
N MET A 1 34.02 -26.46 -1.30
CA MET A 1 33.16 -25.53 -2.06
C MET A 1 31.86 -26.16 -2.59
N LYS A 2 31.87 -27.28 -3.32
CA LYS A 2 30.64 -27.85 -3.92
C LYS A 2 29.49 -28.18 -2.93
N ARG A 3 29.79 -28.62 -1.70
CA ARG A 3 28.77 -28.87 -0.66
C ARG A 3 28.19 -27.60 -0.03
N ALA A 4 28.98 -26.53 0.09
CA ALA A 4 28.52 -25.27 0.67
C ALA A 4 27.59 -24.51 -0.30
N ILE A 5 27.89 -24.55 -1.60
CA ILE A 5 27.02 -23.99 -2.65
C ILE A 5 25.70 -24.76 -2.70
N LEU A 6 25.73 -26.10 -2.63
CA LEU A 6 24.52 -26.93 -2.64
C LEU A 6 23.62 -26.67 -1.42
N ILE A 7 24.21 -26.49 -0.22
CA ILE A 7 23.45 -26.18 1.00
C ILE A 7 22.89 -24.75 0.97
N THR A 8 23.63 -23.79 0.40
CA THR A 8 23.15 -22.40 0.24
C THR A 8 22.04 -22.34 -0.80
N PHE A 9 22.14 -23.09 -1.90
CA PHE A 9 21.08 -23.21 -2.91
C PHE A 9 19.85 -23.96 -2.37
N LEU A 10 20.04 -24.98 -1.52
CA LEU A 10 18.94 -25.64 -0.81
C LEU A 10 18.26 -24.71 0.22
N LEU A 11 19.02 -23.90 0.94
CA LEU A 11 18.47 -22.94 1.90
C LEU A 11 17.79 -21.76 1.21
N LEU A 12 18.32 -21.29 0.06
CA LEU A 12 17.62 -20.32 -0.79
C LEU A 12 16.35 -20.92 -1.38
N SER A 13 16.39 -22.16 -1.87
CA SER A 13 15.20 -22.81 -2.42
C SER A 13 14.16 -23.14 -1.35
N ILE A 14 14.55 -23.45 -0.11
CA ILE A 14 13.63 -23.62 1.04
C ILE A 14 13.01 -22.27 1.46
N ASN A 15 13.76 -21.17 1.41
CA ASN A 15 13.18 -19.83 1.62
C ASN A 15 12.29 -19.35 0.46
N LEU A 16 12.51 -19.85 -0.77
CA LEU A 16 11.64 -19.65 -1.93
C LEU A 16 10.42 -20.61 -1.94
N LEU A 17 10.51 -21.77 -1.28
CA LEU A 17 9.44 -22.77 -1.13
C LEU A 17 8.47 -22.46 0.02
N ALA A 18 8.80 -21.50 0.89
CA ALA A 18 7.97 -21.10 2.02
C ALA A 18 7.30 -19.75 1.77
N SER A 19 6.35 -19.68 0.83
CA SER A 19 5.46 -18.51 0.79
C SER A 19 4.09 -18.77 0.15
N PHE A 20 3.49 -19.92 0.43
CA PHE A 20 2.09 -20.17 0.07
C PHE A 20 1.27 -20.52 1.30
N TYR A 21 0.12 -19.87 1.45
CA TYR A 21 -0.86 -20.14 2.49
C TYR A 21 -2.04 -20.84 1.85
N GLU A 22 -2.32 -22.06 2.31
CA GLU A 22 -3.50 -22.81 1.90
C GLU A 22 -4.69 -22.43 2.78
N ILE A 23 -5.81 -22.11 2.14
CA ILE A 23 -7.04 -21.82 2.86
C ILE A 23 -8.25 -22.47 2.19
N THR A 24 -9.15 -23.01 3.02
CA THR A 24 -10.41 -23.57 2.54
C THR A 24 -11.51 -22.54 2.71
N VAL A 25 -12.23 -22.25 1.62
CA VAL A 25 -13.32 -21.28 1.59
C VAL A 25 -14.55 -21.84 0.88
N GLU A 26 -15.69 -21.25 1.19
CA GLU A 26 -16.99 -21.65 0.67
C GLU A 26 -17.70 -20.42 0.09
N ALA A 27 -18.36 -20.59 -1.05
CA ALA A 27 -19.11 -19.52 -1.69
C ALA A 27 -20.33 -20.03 -2.47
N THR A 28 -21.29 -19.14 -2.66
CA THR A 28 -22.49 -19.38 -3.48
C THR A 28 -22.66 -18.28 -4.52
N ALA A 29 -22.92 -18.64 -5.78
CA ALA A 29 -23.11 -17.71 -6.89
C ALA A 29 -24.17 -18.19 -7.89
N SER A 30 -24.71 -17.26 -8.69
CA SER A 30 -25.68 -17.55 -9.76
C SER A 30 -25.07 -18.18 -11.00
N ASP A 31 -23.75 -18.07 -11.18
CA ASP A 31 -22.99 -18.58 -12.33
C ASP A 31 -21.53 -18.88 -11.93
N GLU A 32 -20.83 -19.65 -12.77
CA GLU A 32 -19.46 -20.13 -12.49
C GLU A 32 -18.41 -19.02 -12.44
N THR A 33 -18.55 -17.96 -13.25
CA THR A 33 -17.57 -16.86 -13.28
C THR A 33 -17.66 -16.03 -12.01
N ASN A 34 -18.88 -15.77 -11.53
CA ASN A 34 -19.12 -15.17 -10.22
C ASN A 34 -18.67 -16.08 -9.08
N LEU A 35 -18.80 -17.41 -9.22
CA LEU A 35 -18.41 -18.36 -8.17
C LEU A 35 -16.91 -18.33 -7.90
N ILE A 36 -16.09 -18.43 -8.95
CA ILE A 36 -14.62 -18.41 -8.81
C ILE A 36 -14.17 -17.09 -8.19
N GLN A 37 -14.70 -15.97 -8.67
CA GLN A 37 -14.37 -14.65 -8.10
C GLN A 37 -14.76 -14.54 -6.62
N LYS A 38 -15.93 -15.04 -6.23
CA LYS A 38 -16.34 -15.04 -4.81
C LYS A 38 -15.44 -15.91 -3.94
N LEU A 39 -14.98 -17.06 -4.46
CA LEU A 39 -14.02 -17.92 -3.76
C LEU A 39 -12.66 -17.24 -3.62
N GLU A 40 -12.15 -16.58 -4.66
CA GLU A 40 -10.91 -15.79 -4.60
C GLU A 40 -11.01 -14.68 -3.55
N MET A 41 -12.12 -13.94 -3.56
CA MET A 41 -12.39 -12.85 -2.63
C MET A 41 -12.46 -13.36 -1.17
N ARG A 42 -13.18 -14.45 -0.92
CA ARG A 42 -13.25 -15.04 0.43
C ARG A 42 -11.91 -15.59 0.89
N ALA A 43 -11.14 -16.23 0.02
CA ALA A 43 -9.82 -16.72 0.36
C ALA A 43 -8.89 -15.59 0.80
N LEU A 44 -8.91 -14.48 0.06
CA LEU A 44 -8.09 -13.30 0.34
C LEU A 44 -8.48 -12.62 1.65
N GLU A 45 -9.78 -12.47 1.91
CA GLU A 45 -10.30 -11.87 3.14
C GLU A 45 -9.91 -12.67 4.39
N GLU A 46 -10.18 -13.98 4.37
CA GLU A 46 -9.83 -14.87 5.48
C GLU A 46 -8.31 -14.91 5.71
N TYR A 47 -7.52 -14.84 4.63
CA TYR A 47 -6.07 -14.71 4.72
C TYR A 47 -5.61 -13.39 5.36
N ILE A 48 -6.22 -12.27 5.01
CA ILE A 48 -5.93 -10.96 5.60
C ILE A 48 -6.20 -10.98 7.10
N ILE A 49 -7.35 -11.55 7.50
CA ILE A 49 -7.75 -11.68 8.90
C ILE A 49 -6.74 -12.53 9.68
N ALA A 50 -6.30 -13.65 9.11
CA ALA A 50 -5.36 -14.58 9.75
C ALA A 50 -3.91 -14.05 9.79
N SER A 51 -3.48 -13.32 8.77
CA SER A 51 -2.09 -12.90 8.59
C SER A 51 -1.74 -11.60 9.31
N LEU A 52 -2.74 -10.86 9.79
CA LEU A 52 -2.56 -9.61 10.52
C LEU A 52 -3.27 -9.59 11.87
N PRO A 53 -2.83 -10.45 12.82
CA PRO A 53 -3.43 -10.46 14.15
C PRO A 53 -3.20 -9.16 14.93
N GLN A 54 -2.18 -8.38 14.54
CA GLN A 54 -1.81 -7.12 15.19
C GLN A 54 -2.54 -5.90 14.61
N ALA A 55 -3.17 -6.03 13.44
CA ALA A 55 -3.88 -4.92 12.81
C ALA A 55 -5.26 -4.73 13.45
N SER A 56 -5.65 -3.48 13.73
CA SER A 56 -6.98 -3.21 14.27
C SER A 56 -8.07 -3.70 13.30
N PRO A 57 -9.28 -4.03 13.78
CA PRO A 57 -10.39 -4.45 12.92
C PRO A 57 -10.62 -3.51 11.75
N PHE A 58 -10.50 -2.20 11.99
CA PHE A 58 -10.59 -1.16 10.98
C PHE A 58 -9.51 -1.24 9.89
N HIS A 59 -8.24 -1.44 10.28
CA HIS A 59 -7.18 -1.65 9.29
C HIS A 59 -7.48 -2.88 8.43
N ARG A 60 -7.91 -3.98 9.06
CA ARG A 60 -8.31 -5.20 8.34
C ARG A 60 -9.47 -4.95 7.40
N GLU A 61 -10.47 -4.17 7.79
CA GLU A 61 -11.59 -3.79 6.92
C GLU A 61 -11.15 -2.91 5.75
N ILE A 62 -10.28 -1.91 5.99
CA ILE A 62 -9.67 -1.13 4.92
C ILE A 62 -8.95 -2.06 3.95
N MET A 63 -8.03 -2.88 4.43
CA MET A 63 -7.24 -3.80 3.60
C MET A 63 -8.14 -4.77 2.84
N THR A 64 -9.11 -5.39 3.50
CA THR A 64 -10.06 -6.30 2.86
C THR A 64 -10.84 -5.57 1.79
N THR A 65 -11.52 -4.46 2.11
CA THR A 65 -12.29 -3.67 1.14
C THR A 65 -11.41 -3.22 -0.03
N TYR A 66 -10.15 -2.90 0.24
CA TYR A 66 -9.20 -2.36 -0.75
C TYR A 66 -8.74 -3.45 -1.71
N TYR A 67 -8.26 -4.57 -1.17
CA TYR A 67 -7.82 -5.70 -1.97
C TYR A 67 -8.99 -6.35 -2.73
N LEU A 68 -10.20 -6.37 -2.13
CA LEU A 68 -11.42 -6.84 -2.80
C LEU A 68 -11.86 -5.92 -3.95
N ALA A 69 -11.76 -4.60 -3.80
CA ALA A 69 -12.12 -3.63 -4.85
C ALA A 69 -11.19 -3.72 -6.06
N TYR A 70 -9.89 -3.88 -5.81
CA TYR A 70 -8.86 -3.76 -6.84
C TYR A 70 -8.37 -5.08 -7.43
N ARG A 71 -8.72 -6.22 -6.80
CA ARG A 71 -8.39 -7.58 -7.26
C ARG A 71 -6.96 -7.74 -7.80
N PRO A 72 -5.94 -7.38 -7.01
CA PRO A 72 -4.56 -7.42 -7.45
C PRO A 72 -4.16 -8.83 -7.95
N GLN A 73 -3.60 -8.87 -9.16
CA GLN A 73 -3.35 -10.12 -9.90
C GLN A 73 -2.21 -10.92 -9.28
N GLY A 74 -2.36 -12.25 -9.23
CA GLY A 74 -1.28 -13.16 -8.85
C GLY A 74 -1.13 -13.44 -7.36
N TYR A 75 -2.04 -12.94 -6.52
CA TYR A 75 -2.08 -13.25 -5.08
C TYR A 75 -2.73 -14.59 -4.77
N VAL A 76 -3.91 -14.86 -5.32
CA VAL A 76 -4.45 -16.22 -5.38
C VAL A 76 -3.81 -16.90 -6.58
N LYS A 77 -2.91 -17.85 -6.34
CA LYS A 77 -2.20 -18.58 -7.39
C LYS A 77 -3.07 -19.66 -8.01
N GLU A 78 -3.86 -20.34 -7.19
CA GLU A 78 -4.69 -21.45 -7.59
C GLU A 78 -5.93 -21.54 -6.71
N ILE A 79 -7.06 -21.90 -7.31
CA ILE A 79 -8.25 -22.36 -6.61
C ILE A 79 -8.61 -23.75 -7.11
N LYS A 80 -8.67 -24.69 -6.18
CA LYS A 80 -9.10 -26.06 -6.44
C LYS A 80 -10.43 -26.31 -5.78
N ILE A 81 -11.49 -26.44 -6.58
CA ILE A 81 -12.81 -26.81 -6.10
C ILE A 81 -12.76 -28.25 -5.58
N THR A 82 -13.11 -28.43 -4.30
CA THR A 82 -13.12 -29.72 -3.61
C THR A 82 -14.53 -30.29 -3.49
N GLU A 83 -15.55 -29.43 -3.47
CA GLU A 83 -16.96 -29.82 -3.48
C GLU A 83 -17.75 -28.81 -4.30
N GLU A 84 -18.69 -29.28 -5.11
CA GLU A 84 -19.61 -28.44 -5.87
C GLU A 84 -21.02 -29.02 -5.81
N LYS A 85 -22.01 -28.15 -5.59
CA LYS A 85 -23.43 -28.49 -5.63
C LYS A 85 -24.14 -27.49 -6.53
N ARG A 86 -24.87 -28.00 -7.52
CA ARG A 86 -25.66 -27.19 -8.45
C ARG A 86 -27.13 -27.33 -8.13
N GLU A 87 -27.78 -26.21 -7.88
CA GLU A 87 -29.23 -26.10 -7.80
C GLU A 87 -29.76 -25.22 -8.93
N LYS A 88 -31.09 -25.17 -9.07
CA LYS A 88 -31.76 -24.54 -10.20
C LYS A 88 -31.37 -23.07 -10.42
N ASP A 89 -31.08 -22.36 -9.34
CA ASP A 89 -30.85 -20.91 -9.34
C ASP A 89 -29.47 -20.51 -8.79
N TYR A 90 -28.66 -21.46 -8.32
CA TYR A 90 -27.32 -21.18 -7.78
C TYR A 90 -26.37 -22.38 -7.82
N ILE A 91 -25.08 -22.06 -7.74
CA ILE A 91 -23.97 -22.98 -7.59
C ILE A 91 -23.32 -22.68 -6.24
N TYR A 92 -23.21 -23.71 -5.40
CA TYR A 92 -22.41 -23.69 -4.19
C TYR A 92 -21.09 -24.43 -4.45
N ALA A 93 -19.98 -23.90 -3.97
CA ALA A 93 -18.71 -24.60 -3.99
C ALA A 93 -17.91 -24.40 -2.71
N LYS A 94 -17.17 -25.45 -2.35
CA LYS A 94 -16.06 -25.43 -1.40
C LYS A 94 -14.78 -25.59 -2.18
N ALA A 95 -13.80 -24.74 -1.91
CA ALA A 95 -12.52 -24.79 -2.60
C ALA A 95 -11.35 -24.57 -1.65
N THR A 96 -10.19 -25.12 -2.03
CA THR A 96 -8.91 -24.80 -1.41
C THR A 96 -8.18 -23.81 -2.31
N ALA A 97 -7.81 -22.66 -1.75
CA ALA A 97 -7.08 -21.61 -2.43
C ALA A 97 -5.63 -21.55 -1.93
N LEU A 98 -4.69 -21.35 -2.86
CA LEU A 98 -3.27 -21.14 -2.59
C LEU A 98 -2.94 -19.65 -2.71
N ILE A 99 -2.51 -19.03 -1.62
CA ILE A 99 -2.22 -17.59 -1.54
C ILE A 99 -0.72 -17.34 -1.44
N SER A 100 -0.17 -16.48 -2.29
CA SER A 100 1.25 -16.10 -2.26
C SER A 100 1.54 -15.14 -1.10
N THR A 101 2.12 -15.66 -0.01
CA THR A 101 2.28 -14.90 1.24
C THR A 101 3.34 -13.80 1.16
N GLY A 102 4.42 -14.00 0.39
CA GLY A 102 5.53 -13.04 0.29
C GLY A 102 5.09 -11.72 -0.32
N SER A 103 4.29 -11.76 -1.38
CA SER A 103 3.77 -10.56 -2.04
C SER A 103 2.65 -9.90 -1.23
N VAL A 104 1.71 -10.70 -0.70
CA VAL A 104 0.55 -10.17 0.02
C VAL A 104 0.96 -9.54 1.36
N ILE A 105 1.77 -10.23 2.19
CA ILE A 105 2.22 -9.70 3.49
C ILE A 105 3.12 -8.49 3.31
N THR A 106 4.01 -8.48 2.31
CA THR A 106 4.87 -7.32 2.04
C THR A 106 4.03 -6.12 1.62
N GLY A 107 3.08 -6.29 0.69
CA GLY A 107 2.17 -5.21 0.29
C GLY A 107 1.29 -4.71 1.43
N MET A 108 0.81 -5.60 2.30
CA MET A 108 -0.02 -5.25 3.46
C MET A 108 0.79 -4.59 4.58
N ASN A 109 2.00 -5.07 4.86
CA ASN A 109 2.89 -4.44 5.84
C ASN A 109 3.42 -3.11 5.34
N GLU A 110 3.74 -2.99 4.05
CA GLU A 110 4.04 -1.71 3.41
C GLU A 110 2.85 -0.77 3.53
N LEU A 111 1.63 -1.22 3.22
CA LEU A 111 0.43 -0.40 3.38
C LEU A 111 0.21 0.00 4.84
N ILE A 112 0.37 -0.90 5.84
CA ILE A 112 0.25 -0.55 7.26
C ILE A 112 1.35 0.43 7.72
N THR A 113 2.57 0.24 7.24
CA THR A 113 3.71 1.10 7.58
C THR A 113 3.58 2.47 6.91
N ASP A 114 3.05 2.51 5.69
CA ASP A 114 2.92 3.71 4.84
C ASP A 114 1.60 4.45 5.04
N LEU A 115 0.54 3.75 5.47
CA LEU A 115 -0.59 4.34 6.19
C LEU A 115 -0.06 5.25 7.29
N GLY A 116 1.08 4.87 7.89
CA GLY A 116 1.68 5.54 9.03
C GLY A 116 0.65 5.64 10.14
N ASN A 117 0.95 6.41 11.17
CA ASN A 117 -0.12 6.96 11.97
C ASN A 117 -0.38 8.38 11.44
N PRO A 118 -1.40 8.62 10.58
CA PRO A 118 -1.59 9.94 10.00
C PRO A 118 -1.78 10.97 11.12
N ARG A 119 -1.05 12.07 11.04
CA ARG A 119 -1.06 13.08 12.11
C ARG A 119 -2.38 13.84 12.06
N ILE A 120 -3.17 13.71 13.11
CA ILE A 120 -4.49 14.32 13.22
C ILE A 120 -4.54 15.32 14.37
N TYR A 121 -5.14 16.47 14.09
CA TYR A 121 -5.48 17.46 15.10
C TYR A 121 -6.97 17.38 15.40
N LEU A 122 -7.33 17.36 16.70
CA LEU A 122 -8.71 17.37 17.17
C LEU A 122 -9.09 18.77 17.64
N GLN A 123 -10.12 19.34 17.04
CA GLN A 123 -10.83 20.52 17.53
C GLN A 123 -12.19 20.08 18.07
N LEU A 124 -12.36 20.07 19.39
CA LEU A 124 -13.64 19.76 20.04
C LEU A 124 -14.31 21.04 20.56
N GLU A 125 -15.53 21.29 20.07
CA GLU A 125 -16.44 22.31 20.56
C GLU A 125 -17.56 21.64 21.37
N THR A 126 -17.85 22.19 22.55
CA THR A 126 -18.90 21.64 23.43
C THR A 126 -19.91 22.70 23.84
N ALA A 127 -21.19 22.33 23.85
CA ALA A 127 -22.26 23.20 24.35
C ALA A 127 -23.24 22.41 25.23
N VAL A 128 -23.69 23.02 26.32
CA VAL A 128 -24.77 22.50 27.16
C VAL A 128 -25.94 23.47 27.06
N SER A 129 -27.13 22.95 26.82
CA SER A 129 -28.36 23.73 26.71
C SER A 129 -29.38 23.17 27.69
N VAL A 130 -29.91 24.04 28.56
CA VAL A 130 -30.89 23.66 29.57
C VAL A 130 -32.25 24.24 29.19
N LYS A 131 -33.22 23.37 28.91
CA LYS A 131 -34.55 23.70 28.41
C LYS A 131 -35.60 23.55 29.51
N ASN A 132 -36.64 24.38 29.45
CA ASN A 132 -37.77 24.40 30.38
C ASN A 132 -37.39 24.70 31.85
N VAL A 133 -36.52 25.68 32.06
CA VAL A 133 -36.13 26.16 33.39
C VAL A 133 -36.57 27.61 33.59
N SER A 134 -37.30 27.87 34.68
CA SER A 134 -37.81 29.19 35.05
C SER A 134 -36.79 30.06 35.79
N GLU A 135 -35.66 29.49 36.22
CA GLU A 135 -34.67 30.14 37.10
C GLU A 135 -33.25 30.14 36.48
N PRO A 136 -32.70 31.31 36.08
CA PRO A 136 -31.40 31.41 35.42
C PRO A 136 -30.21 30.86 36.23
N GLY A 137 -30.28 30.91 37.56
CA GLY A 137 -29.21 30.41 38.43
C GLY A 137 -29.01 28.90 38.36
N THR A 138 -30.09 28.14 38.11
CA THR A 138 -30.02 26.67 37.97
C THR A 138 -29.34 26.28 36.66
N ILE A 139 -29.48 27.08 35.60
CA ILE A 139 -28.89 26.79 34.28
C ILE A 139 -27.36 26.73 34.39
N LYS A 140 -26.75 27.77 34.97
CA LYS A 140 -25.30 27.87 35.11
C LYS A 140 -24.72 26.78 36.02
N GLU A 141 -25.44 26.40 37.07
CA GLU A 141 -25.01 25.32 37.97
C GLU A 141 -25.04 23.96 37.26
N MET A 142 -26.08 23.67 36.46
CA MET A 142 -26.17 22.42 35.69
C MET A 142 -25.17 22.35 34.53
N GLU A 143 -24.88 23.48 33.88
CA GLU A 143 -23.81 23.59 32.87
C GLU A 143 -22.44 23.28 33.48
N MET A 144 -22.15 23.81 34.68
CA MET A 144 -20.88 23.54 35.39
C MET A 144 -20.75 22.09 35.89
N GLN A 145 -21.85 21.35 35.97
CA GLN A 145 -21.89 19.95 36.43
C GLN A 145 -21.78 18.89 35.32
N LEU A 146 -21.89 19.29 34.04
CA LEU A 146 -21.77 18.37 32.90
C LEU A 146 -20.45 18.61 32.16
N PRO A 147 -19.38 17.91 32.53
CA PRO A 147 -18.05 18.16 31.99
C PRO A 147 -17.87 17.49 30.61
N LEU A 148 -18.71 17.86 29.62
CA LEU A 148 -18.77 17.25 28.29
C LEU A 148 -17.40 17.12 27.64
N LYS A 149 -16.61 18.20 27.67
CA LYS A 149 -15.30 18.22 27.02
C LYS A 149 -14.36 17.17 27.62
N SER A 150 -14.23 17.11 28.94
CA SER A 150 -13.29 16.18 29.58
C SER A 150 -13.73 14.72 29.51
N VAL A 151 -15.01 14.45 29.25
CA VAL A 151 -15.53 13.09 29.05
C VAL A 151 -15.38 12.64 27.60
N ILE A 152 -15.79 13.49 26.65
CA ILE A 152 -15.88 13.12 25.22
C ILE A 152 -14.52 13.20 24.53
N GLU A 153 -13.67 14.18 24.86
CA GLU A 153 -12.36 14.37 24.20
C GLU A 153 -11.46 13.12 24.30
N PRO A 154 -11.27 12.49 25.48
CA PRO A 154 -10.46 11.28 25.59
C PRO A 154 -11.06 10.09 24.83
N MET A 155 -12.38 9.98 24.76
CA MET A 155 -13.07 8.90 24.03
C MET A 155 -12.87 9.05 22.53
N ILE A 156 -13.02 10.26 21.97
CA ILE A 156 -12.73 10.53 20.55
C ILE A 156 -11.27 10.24 20.24
N MET A 157 -10.33 10.67 21.11
CA MET A 157 -8.90 10.39 20.93
C MET A 157 -8.59 8.89 20.97
N ARG A 158 -9.26 8.13 21.85
CA ARG A 158 -9.15 6.67 21.94
C ARG A 158 -9.57 6.01 20.63
N GLU A 159 -10.72 6.38 20.08
CA GLU A 159 -11.20 5.87 18.80
C GLU A 159 -10.23 6.21 17.66
N LEU A 160 -9.82 7.48 17.54
CA LEU A 160 -8.84 7.90 16.52
C LEU A 160 -7.52 7.11 16.62
N THR A 161 -7.03 6.88 17.84
CA THR A 161 -5.81 6.10 18.05
C THR A 161 -6.01 4.62 17.67
N ALA A 162 -7.18 4.04 17.98
CA ALA A 162 -7.54 2.68 17.58
C ALA A 162 -7.67 2.50 16.06
N LEU A 163 -8.08 3.57 15.36
CA LEU A 163 -8.09 3.67 13.90
C LEU A 163 -6.69 3.90 13.31
N GLY A 164 -5.66 4.05 14.15
CA GLY A 164 -4.27 4.23 13.72
C GLY A 164 -3.82 5.68 13.55
N PHE A 165 -4.57 6.70 13.99
CA PHE A 165 -4.11 8.09 13.85
C PHE A 165 -3.10 8.48 14.94
N GLU A 166 -2.14 9.34 14.58
CA GLU A 166 -1.22 9.98 15.54
C GLU A 166 -1.81 11.32 15.98
N MET A 167 -2.17 11.44 17.26
CA MET A 167 -2.69 12.69 17.80
C MET A 167 -1.56 13.74 17.89
N VAL A 168 -1.77 14.90 17.26
CA VAL A 168 -0.88 16.05 17.39
C VAL A 168 -1.62 17.24 17.99
N GLY A 169 -0.98 17.92 18.94
CA GLY A 169 -1.54 19.13 19.57
C GLY A 169 -1.35 20.40 18.73
N ASP A 170 -0.45 20.36 17.74
CA ASP A 170 -0.19 21.48 16.84
C ASP A 170 -0.87 21.25 15.48
N PRO A 171 -1.83 22.11 15.09
CA PRO A 171 -2.51 21.99 13.80
C PRO A 171 -1.58 22.11 12.60
N GLU A 172 -0.44 22.81 12.71
CA GLU A 172 0.51 22.94 11.58
C GLU A 172 1.25 21.64 11.29
N ARG A 173 1.38 20.77 12.30
CA ARG A 173 2.00 19.45 12.17
C ARG A 173 1.01 18.37 11.74
N ALA A 174 -0.28 18.71 11.66
CA ALA A 174 -1.33 17.80 11.30
C ALA A 174 -1.53 17.72 9.79
N GLN A 175 -1.74 16.51 9.29
CA GLN A 175 -2.21 16.26 7.93
C GLN A 175 -3.74 16.35 7.85
N LEU A 176 -4.39 15.99 8.95
CA LEU A 176 -5.84 15.90 9.09
C LEU A 176 -6.34 16.76 10.25
N GLU A 177 -7.57 17.22 10.13
CA GLU A 177 -8.28 17.94 11.18
C GLU A 177 -9.64 17.29 11.42
N MET A 178 -9.86 16.82 12.64
CA MET A 178 -11.17 16.39 13.12
C MET A 178 -11.82 17.54 13.86
N LYS A 179 -12.94 18.04 13.36
CA LYS A 179 -13.83 18.94 14.08
C LYS A 179 -14.94 18.11 14.71
N ALA A 180 -15.01 18.12 16.03
CA ALA A 180 -16.06 17.48 16.78
C ALA A 180 -16.93 18.55 17.44
N THR A 181 -18.24 18.37 17.37
CA THR A 181 -19.22 19.20 18.07
C THR A 181 -20.06 18.31 18.96
N ALA A 182 -19.92 18.48 20.28
CA ALA A 182 -20.69 17.74 21.26
C ALA A 182 -21.67 18.66 21.98
N THR A 183 -22.96 18.37 21.86
CA THR A 183 -24.01 19.15 22.53
C THR A 183 -24.79 18.28 23.51
N ALA A 184 -25.07 18.79 24.71
CA ALA A 184 -26.01 18.18 25.64
C ALA A 184 -27.24 19.06 25.83
N ASP A 185 -28.41 18.50 25.59
CA ASP A 185 -29.69 19.10 25.95
C ASP A 185 -30.21 18.47 27.24
N ILE A 186 -30.43 19.30 28.26
CA ILE A 186 -31.07 18.90 29.51
C ILE A 186 -32.49 19.47 29.52
N TYR A 187 -33.49 18.63 29.67
CA TYR A 187 -34.87 19.07 29.89
C TYR A 187 -35.24 18.89 31.36
N ARG A 188 -35.77 19.95 31.99
CA ARG A 188 -36.31 19.88 33.35
C ARG A 188 -37.84 19.89 33.29
N SER A 189 -38.46 18.84 33.81
CA SER A 189 -39.91 18.80 34.09
C SER A 189 -40.14 18.36 35.54
N ALA A 190 -40.75 17.20 35.78
CA ALA A 190 -40.81 16.53 37.07
C ALA A 190 -39.54 15.72 37.37
N THR A 191 -38.92 15.14 36.34
CA THR A 191 -37.57 14.58 36.34
C THR A 191 -36.73 15.32 35.32
N PHE A 192 -35.43 15.13 35.37
CA PHE A 192 -34.54 15.61 34.32
C PHE A 192 -34.46 14.57 33.21
N SER A 193 -34.22 15.02 31.97
CA SER A 193 -33.78 14.15 30.89
C SER A 193 -32.59 14.74 30.16
N LEU A 194 -31.67 13.88 29.73
CA LEU A 194 -30.45 14.23 29.02
C LEU A 194 -30.51 13.66 27.61
N THR A 195 -30.16 14.48 26.62
CA THR A 195 -29.87 14.06 25.25
C THR A 195 -28.48 14.54 24.88
N ILE A 196 -27.63 13.66 24.36
CA ILE A 196 -26.30 14.01 23.87
C ILE A 196 -26.30 13.87 22.35
N THR A 197 -25.75 14.84 21.65
CA THR A 197 -25.50 14.78 20.21
C THR A 197 -24.03 14.99 19.97
N LEU A 198 -23.42 14.10 19.18
CA LEU A 198 -22.06 14.24 18.71
C LEU A 198 -22.06 14.30 17.19
N SER A 199 -21.41 15.32 16.64
CA SER A 199 -21.11 15.44 15.23
C SER A 199 -19.60 15.44 15.03
N LEU A 200 -19.12 14.66 14.06
CA LEU A 200 -17.72 14.54 13.67
C LEU A 200 -17.58 15.03 12.24
N GLU A 201 -16.55 15.82 11.95
CA GLU A 201 -16.20 16.27 10.60
C GLU A 201 -14.69 16.11 10.39
N LEU A 202 -14.28 15.32 9.41
CA LEU A 202 -12.86 15.13 9.06
C LEU A 202 -12.53 15.90 7.78
N THR A 203 -11.45 16.68 7.85
CA THR A 203 -10.96 17.52 6.75
C THR A 203 -9.49 17.24 6.45
N ASP A 204 -9.16 17.13 5.16
CA ASP A 204 -7.77 17.08 4.70
C ASP A 204 -7.26 18.52 4.62
N ARG A 205 -6.18 18.82 5.34
CA ARG A 205 -5.67 20.19 5.41
C ARG A 205 -5.00 20.66 4.12
N ALA A 206 -4.44 19.75 3.33
CA ALA A 206 -3.77 20.08 2.07
C ALA A 206 -4.78 20.41 0.97
N SER A 207 -5.83 19.59 0.82
CA SER A 207 -6.86 19.78 -0.20
C SER A 207 -8.03 20.66 0.27
N LYS A 208 -8.18 20.86 1.59
CA LYS A 208 -9.34 21.50 2.25
C LYS A 208 -10.67 20.80 1.96
N ILE A 209 -10.63 19.56 1.50
CA ILE A 209 -11.81 18.78 1.21
C ILE A 209 -12.33 18.20 2.53
N LYS A 210 -13.61 18.48 2.81
CA LYS A 210 -14.38 17.75 3.82
C LYS A 210 -14.82 16.44 3.20
N PHE A 211 -14.47 15.32 3.81
CA PHE A 211 -14.79 14.02 3.24
C PHE A 211 -15.53 13.11 4.20
N HIS A 212 -15.73 13.55 5.44
CA HIS A 212 -16.44 12.77 6.43
C HIS A 212 -17.31 13.67 7.31
N THR A 213 -18.57 13.25 7.49
CA THR A 213 -19.50 13.79 8.50
C THR A 213 -20.19 12.62 9.20
N GLY A 214 -19.96 12.46 10.50
CA GLY A 214 -20.61 11.45 11.34
C GLY A 214 -21.53 12.14 12.32
N GLN A 215 -22.68 11.56 12.62
CA GLN A 215 -23.57 12.10 13.64
C GLN A 215 -24.27 11.00 14.39
N ALA A 216 -24.26 11.10 15.71
CA ALA A 216 -25.05 10.26 16.58
C ALA A 216 -25.76 11.10 17.63
N VAL A 217 -26.92 10.59 18.06
CA VAL A 217 -27.73 11.15 19.13
C VAL A 217 -28.02 10.04 20.11
N GLU A 218 -27.88 10.34 21.40
CA GLU A 218 -28.25 9.42 22.47
C GLU A 218 -29.21 10.06 23.48
N GLY A 219 -30.22 9.29 23.90
CA GLY A 219 -31.33 9.75 24.73
C GLY A 219 -32.62 10.09 23.95
N PRO A 220 -33.61 10.73 24.61
CA PRO A 220 -33.56 11.24 25.97
C PRO A 220 -33.57 10.13 27.03
N MET A 221 -32.65 10.19 27.99
CA MET A 221 -32.68 9.33 29.19
C MET A 221 -33.12 10.13 30.42
N GLY A 222 -34.09 9.60 31.16
CA GLY A 222 -34.65 10.23 32.36
C GLY A 222 -33.90 9.88 33.64
N PHE A 223 -33.77 10.85 34.55
CA PHE A 223 -33.13 10.65 35.86
C PHE A 223 -33.69 11.62 36.92
N GLN A 224 -33.57 11.22 38.19
CA GLN A 224 -34.18 11.98 39.30
C GLN A 224 -33.31 13.14 39.80
N ASN A 225 -31.97 13.00 39.79
CA ASN A 225 -31.08 13.92 40.51
C ASN A 225 -30.06 14.61 39.59
N ASN A 226 -28.91 13.98 39.31
CA ASN A 226 -27.78 14.59 38.61
C ASN A 226 -27.55 13.95 37.22
N PRO A 227 -27.55 14.74 36.12
CA PRO A 227 -27.33 14.22 34.77
C PRO A 227 -25.93 13.62 34.58
N SER A 228 -24.95 14.05 35.37
CA SER A 228 -23.53 13.71 35.17
C SER A 228 -23.26 12.21 35.28
N PHE A 229 -24.08 11.46 36.02
CA PHE A 229 -23.91 10.01 36.16
C PHE A 229 -24.20 9.24 34.87
N LEU A 230 -25.10 9.77 34.02
CA LEU A 230 -25.42 9.16 32.73
C LEU A 230 -24.46 9.61 31.63
N LEU A 231 -23.72 10.70 31.87
CA LEU A 231 -22.85 11.30 30.85
C LEU A 231 -21.83 10.29 30.33
N ASP A 232 -21.12 9.58 31.20
CA ASP A 232 -20.08 8.63 30.77
C ASP A 232 -20.67 7.49 29.92
N TYR A 233 -21.81 6.94 30.36
CA TYR A 233 -22.51 5.85 29.64
C TYR A 233 -23.02 6.31 28.27
N MET A 234 -23.72 7.45 28.23
CA MET A 234 -24.28 8.00 27.00
C MET A 234 -23.17 8.52 26.05
N ALA A 235 -22.07 9.03 26.61
CA ALA A 235 -20.92 9.50 25.84
C ALA A 235 -20.21 8.35 25.13
N GLU A 236 -20.04 7.20 25.77
CA GLU A 236 -19.42 6.04 25.12
C GLU A 236 -20.26 5.57 23.93
N GLU A 237 -21.57 5.36 24.12
CA GLU A 237 -22.45 4.91 23.03
C GLU A 237 -22.58 5.92 21.88
N VAL A 238 -22.63 7.23 22.18
CA VAL A 238 -22.75 8.28 21.15
C VAL A 238 -21.44 8.44 20.37
N VAL A 239 -20.29 8.27 21.02
CA VAL A 239 -18.98 8.28 20.36
C VAL A 239 -18.86 7.08 19.43
N GLU A 240 -19.11 5.87 19.92
CA GLU A 240 -19.06 4.65 19.10
C GLU A 240 -19.96 4.75 17.87
N ARG A 241 -21.23 5.17 18.04
CA ARG A 241 -22.15 5.32 16.91
C ARG A 241 -21.76 6.43 15.94
N ALA A 242 -21.20 7.54 16.43
CA ALA A 242 -20.72 8.59 15.55
C ALA A 242 -19.57 8.07 14.66
N PHE A 243 -18.64 7.29 15.23
CA PHE A 243 -17.56 6.66 14.47
C PHE A 243 -18.04 5.52 13.55
N GLN A 244 -19.01 4.70 13.95
CA GLN A 244 -19.62 3.71 13.06
C GLN A 244 -20.33 4.37 11.87
N SER A 245 -21.06 5.46 12.11
CA SER A 245 -21.66 6.25 11.03
C SER A 245 -20.61 6.87 10.09
N ALA A 246 -19.37 6.98 10.59
CA ALA A 246 -18.24 7.57 9.90
C ALA A 246 -17.39 6.61 9.08
N GLU A 247 -17.45 5.32 9.41
CA GLU A 247 -16.50 4.30 9.00
C GLU A 247 -16.21 4.32 7.49
N SER A 248 -17.25 4.23 6.65
CA SER A 248 -17.12 4.25 5.19
C SER A 248 -16.39 5.49 4.64
N GLY A 249 -16.56 6.65 5.25
CA GLY A 249 -15.92 7.90 4.82
C GLY A 249 -14.44 7.97 5.22
N ILE A 250 -14.10 7.46 6.41
CA ILE A 250 -12.71 7.38 6.87
C ILE A 250 -11.94 6.35 6.02
N VAL A 251 -12.56 5.20 5.75
CA VAL A 251 -12.06 4.19 4.81
C VAL A 251 -11.84 4.82 3.43
N GLY A 252 -12.86 5.47 2.85
CA GLY A 252 -12.76 6.08 1.52
C GLY A 252 -11.66 7.16 1.38
N TYR A 253 -11.38 7.93 2.43
CA TYR A 253 -10.28 8.90 2.43
C TYR A 253 -8.92 8.24 2.34
N ILE A 254 -8.71 7.24 3.19
CA ILE A 254 -7.49 6.45 3.19
C ILE A 254 -7.32 5.87 1.78
N PHE A 255 -8.38 5.32 1.19
CA PHE A 255 -8.32 4.80 -0.17
C PHE A 255 -7.85 5.83 -1.20
N ASN A 256 -8.48 7.02 -1.24
CA ASN A 256 -8.14 8.05 -2.23
C ASN A 256 -6.71 8.58 -2.09
N ARG A 257 -6.12 8.54 -0.90
CA ARG A 257 -4.74 9.00 -0.67
C ARG A 257 -3.69 7.98 -1.16
N TYR A 258 -4.06 6.71 -1.20
CA TYR A 258 -3.17 5.60 -1.56
C TYR A 258 -3.50 4.95 -2.91
N ASP A 259 -4.62 5.29 -3.54
CA ASP A 259 -4.89 5.01 -4.95
C ASP A 259 -4.07 5.95 -5.84
N ARG A 260 -2.75 5.76 -5.80
CA ARG A 260 -1.81 6.55 -6.60
C ARG A 260 -1.71 5.94 -7.98
N GLN A 261 -2.38 6.59 -8.93
CA GLN A 261 -2.12 6.36 -10.34
C GLN A 261 -0.71 6.89 -10.67
N ILE A 262 0.20 5.97 -10.90
CA ILE A 262 1.58 6.21 -11.31
C ILE A 262 1.67 6.13 -12.83
N VAL A 263 2.39 7.08 -13.42
CA VAL A 263 2.74 7.04 -14.83
C VAL A 263 4.24 6.81 -14.95
N VAL A 264 4.64 5.73 -15.61
CA VAL A 264 6.05 5.46 -15.92
C VAL A 264 6.30 5.73 -17.40
N LYS A 265 7.30 6.56 -17.69
CA LYS A 265 7.79 6.85 -19.03
C LYS A 265 9.14 6.17 -19.23
N LEU A 266 9.20 5.21 -20.14
CA LEU A 266 10.43 4.50 -20.52
C LEU A 266 11.06 5.17 -21.74
N GLU A 267 12.22 5.81 -21.59
CA GLU A 267 12.97 6.44 -22.69
C GLU A 267 13.92 5.45 -23.36
N GLU A 268 13.81 5.32 -24.70
CA GLU A 268 14.71 4.56 -25.57
C GLU A 268 14.74 3.04 -25.28
N PHE A 269 13.61 2.50 -24.84
CA PHE A 269 13.37 1.06 -24.73
C PHE A 269 12.80 0.52 -26.04
N SER A 270 13.22 -0.69 -26.44
CA SER A 270 12.53 -1.49 -27.45
C SER A 270 11.25 -2.15 -26.89
N GLU A 271 10.41 -2.72 -27.76
CA GLU A 271 9.19 -3.43 -27.34
C GLU A 271 9.47 -4.64 -26.44
N ASP A 272 10.57 -5.36 -26.68
CA ASP A 272 10.95 -6.52 -25.87
C ASP A 272 11.44 -6.09 -24.48
N GLU A 273 12.30 -5.07 -24.42
CA GLU A 273 12.80 -4.51 -23.15
C GLU A 273 11.66 -3.91 -22.31
N ARG A 274 10.68 -3.28 -22.97
CA ARG A 274 9.44 -2.84 -22.33
C ARG A 274 8.70 -4.00 -21.68
N ASN A 275 8.50 -5.11 -22.41
CA ASN A 275 7.80 -6.27 -21.88
C ASN A 275 8.53 -6.86 -20.66
N THR A 276 9.86 -6.91 -20.73
CA THR A 276 10.71 -7.30 -19.60
C THR A 276 10.55 -6.37 -18.40
N PHE A 277 10.53 -5.04 -18.62
CA PHE A 277 10.28 -4.07 -17.56
C PHE A 277 8.92 -4.32 -16.88
N ILE A 278 7.86 -4.43 -17.68
CA ILE A 278 6.48 -4.68 -17.19
C ILE A 278 6.44 -5.95 -16.34
N GLN A 279 7.04 -7.04 -16.84
CA GLN A 279 7.04 -8.31 -16.13
C GLN A 279 7.82 -8.22 -14.82
N LYS A 280 9.00 -7.61 -14.84
CA LYS A 280 9.82 -7.41 -13.65
C LYS A 280 9.12 -6.57 -12.59
N MET A 281 8.43 -5.50 -12.99
CA MET A 281 7.64 -4.68 -12.08
C MET A 281 6.50 -5.50 -11.44
N ARG A 282 5.80 -6.34 -12.22
CA ARG A 282 4.77 -7.25 -11.68
C ARG A 282 5.34 -8.26 -10.68
N ASP A 283 6.53 -8.77 -10.95
CA ASP A 283 7.15 -9.81 -10.11
C ASP A 283 7.76 -9.23 -8.83
N THR A 284 8.24 -7.99 -8.86
CA THR A 284 9.02 -7.37 -7.78
C THR A 284 8.26 -6.33 -6.96
N LEU A 285 7.22 -5.70 -7.51
CA LEU A 285 6.38 -4.76 -6.80
C LEU A 285 5.05 -5.42 -6.47
N PRO A 286 4.95 -6.05 -5.28
CA PRO A 286 3.75 -6.77 -4.93
C PRO A 286 2.51 -5.88 -4.81
N ALA A 287 2.70 -4.57 -4.65
CA ALA A 287 1.64 -3.58 -4.45
C ALA A 287 1.12 -2.90 -5.74
N ILE A 288 1.43 -3.42 -6.93
CA ILE A 288 0.80 -2.95 -8.18
C ILE A 288 -0.64 -3.46 -8.24
N ILE A 289 -1.55 -2.52 -8.46
CA ILE A 289 -2.98 -2.78 -8.63
C ILE A 289 -3.41 -2.64 -10.07
N GLY A 290 -4.30 -3.57 -10.46
CA GLY A 290 -4.98 -3.53 -11.75
C GLY A 290 -4.05 -3.90 -12.90
N LYS A 291 -4.47 -3.53 -14.11
CA LYS A 291 -3.66 -3.75 -15.31
C LYS A 291 -2.68 -2.60 -15.49
N LEU A 292 -1.39 -2.93 -15.59
CA LEU A 292 -0.39 -2.07 -16.22
C LEU A 292 -0.89 -1.73 -17.63
N THR A 293 -1.39 -0.50 -17.79
CA THR A 293 -2.06 -0.04 -19.00
C THR A 293 -1.04 0.65 -19.88
N ASP A 294 -0.72 0.03 -21.02
CA ASP A 294 0.12 0.64 -22.05
C ASP A 294 -0.66 1.77 -22.74
N ARG A 295 -0.15 2.99 -22.63
CA ARG A 295 -0.70 4.18 -23.31
C ARG A 295 -0.11 4.37 -24.70
N GLY A 296 0.83 3.50 -25.11
CA GLY A 296 1.50 3.52 -26.39
C GLY A 296 2.88 4.18 -26.34
N ALA A 297 3.52 4.19 -27.51
CA ALA A 297 4.80 4.84 -27.73
C ALA A 297 4.61 6.20 -28.41
N SER A 298 5.41 7.18 -28.03
CA SER A 298 5.44 8.51 -28.65
C SER A 298 6.88 8.96 -28.86
N GLN A 299 7.08 9.89 -29.80
CA GLN A 299 8.36 10.57 -29.99
C GLN A 299 8.33 11.88 -29.20
N THR A 300 9.18 12.00 -28.17
CA THR A 300 9.35 13.21 -27.36
C THR A 300 10.80 13.64 -27.44
N ASP A 301 11.08 14.87 -27.89
CA ASP A 301 12.44 15.41 -28.08
C ASP A 301 13.37 14.50 -28.91
N GLY A 302 12.81 13.82 -29.91
CA GLY A 302 13.55 12.89 -30.79
C GLY A 302 13.84 11.52 -30.18
N LYS A 303 13.38 11.25 -28.95
CA LYS A 303 13.49 9.96 -28.29
C LYS A 303 12.18 9.20 -28.35
N LEU A 304 12.29 7.88 -28.47
CA LEU A 304 11.16 6.97 -28.29
C LEU A 304 10.82 6.90 -26.80
N VAL A 305 9.56 7.20 -26.45
CA VAL A 305 9.06 7.14 -25.07
C VAL A 305 7.84 6.26 -25.02
N HIS A 306 7.93 5.15 -24.30
CA HIS A 306 6.77 4.33 -23.99
C HIS A 306 6.16 4.76 -22.65
N THR A 307 4.84 4.92 -22.60
CA THR A 307 4.14 5.38 -21.39
C THR A 307 3.23 4.30 -20.84
N PHE A 308 3.34 4.03 -19.55
CA PHE A 308 2.51 3.06 -18.84
C PHE A 308 1.88 3.71 -17.64
N GLU A 309 0.71 3.22 -17.29
CA GLU A 309 -0.04 3.68 -16.15
C GLU A 309 -0.46 2.49 -15.30
N PHE A 310 -0.28 2.60 -13.99
CA PHE A 310 -0.74 1.61 -13.03
C PHE A 310 -1.01 2.26 -11.68
N ASN A 311 -1.87 1.64 -10.90
CA ASN A 311 -2.08 2.07 -9.52
C ASN A 311 -1.09 1.34 -8.63
N TYR A 312 -0.49 2.04 -7.67
CA TYR A 312 0.52 1.47 -6.79
C TYR A 312 0.27 1.86 -5.34
N LEU A 313 0.29 0.87 -4.44
CA LEU A 313 -0.05 1.06 -3.03
C LEU A 313 1.12 1.21 -2.08
N GLY A 314 2.34 1.01 -2.57
CA GLY A 314 3.52 1.19 -1.73
C GLY A 314 4.00 2.64 -1.70
N THR A 315 5.01 2.88 -0.87
CA THR A 315 5.69 4.17 -0.80
C THR A 315 6.30 4.52 -2.15
N GLN A 316 6.33 5.82 -2.49
CA GLN A 316 7.07 6.26 -3.67
C GLN A 316 8.55 5.85 -3.58
N SER A 317 9.14 5.80 -2.38
CA SER A 317 10.51 5.32 -2.14
C SER A 317 10.73 3.83 -2.45
N ALA A 318 9.76 2.96 -2.16
CA ALA A 318 9.85 1.53 -2.45
C ALA A 318 9.73 1.28 -3.96
N LEU A 319 8.83 2.04 -4.61
CA LEU A 319 8.72 2.04 -6.06
C LEU A 319 10.01 2.50 -6.73
N THR A 320 10.52 3.68 -6.35
CA THR A 320 11.74 4.23 -6.94
C THR A 320 12.93 3.35 -6.64
N GLY A 321 13.08 2.87 -5.40
CA GLY A 321 14.17 1.98 -5.01
C GLY A 321 14.14 0.64 -5.77
N THR A 322 12.96 0.12 -6.10
CA THR A 322 12.84 -1.10 -6.93
C THR A 322 13.22 -0.84 -8.37
N ILE A 323 12.81 0.29 -8.95
CA ILE A 323 13.21 0.71 -10.29
C ILE A 323 14.72 0.94 -10.34
N GLU A 324 15.29 1.64 -9.36
CA GLU A 324 16.71 2.01 -9.28
C GLU A 324 17.67 0.82 -9.18
N LYS A 325 17.21 -0.33 -8.67
CA LYS A 325 18.01 -1.57 -8.65
C LYS A 325 18.44 -2.00 -10.06
N SER A 326 17.68 -1.68 -11.09
CA SER A 326 17.93 -2.21 -12.44
C SER A 326 17.83 -1.17 -13.55
N TYR A 327 17.31 0.01 -13.25
CA TYR A 327 17.08 1.08 -14.20
C TYR A 327 17.53 2.41 -13.61
N LYS A 328 17.71 3.40 -14.47
CA LYS A 328 18.03 4.76 -14.03
C LYS A 328 16.76 5.60 -14.01
N ILE A 329 16.41 6.17 -12.87
CA ILE A 329 15.39 7.22 -12.80
C ILE A 329 16.02 8.53 -13.30
N LEU A 330 15.45 9.11 -14.34
CA LEU A 330 15.88 10.40 -14.89
C LEU A 330 15.20 11.56 -14.18
N GLN A 331 13.90 11.41 -13.89
CA GLN A 331 13.08 12.48 -13.35
C GLN A 331 11.87 11.94 -12.60
N ILE A 332 11.43 12.67 -11.57
CA ILE A 332 10.18 12.45 -10.85
C ILE A 332 9.41 13.78 -10.82
N GLU A 333 8.24 13.80 -11.44
CA GLU A 333 7.30 14.94 -11.45
C GLU A 333 5.96 14.50 -10.88
N GLY A 334 5.77 14.68 -9.57
CA GLY A 334 4.58 14.16 -8.88
C GLY A 334 4.50 12.63 -8.99
N ASN A 335 3.47 12.14 -9.68
CA ASN A 335 3.24 10.71 -9.91
C ASN A 335 3.85 10.20 -11.24
N ILE A 336 4.54 11.05 -11.99
CA ILE A 336 5.20 10.68 -13.25
C ILE A 336 6.67 10.36 -12.96
N ILE A 337 7.11 9.17 -13.35
CA ILE A 337 8.49 8.70 -13.22
C ILE A 337 9.05 8.44 -14.61
N THR A 338 10.10 9.15 -14.98
CA THR A 338 10.82 8.93 -16.24
C THR A 338 12.03 8.04 -15.96
N VAL A 339 12.15 6.95 -16.72
CA VAL A 339 13.12 5.87 -16.52
C VAL A 339 13.88 5.63 -17.82
N ALA A 340 15.19 5.43 -17.69
CA ALA A 340 16.08 5.06 -18.78
C ALA A 340 16.86 3.78 -18.45
N LYS A 341 17.47 3.19 -19.47
CA LYS A 341 18.42 2.09 -19.31
C LYS A 341 19.61 2.53 -18.45
N ARG A 342 20.13 1.59 -17.65
CA ARG A 342 21.33 1.85 -16.86
C ARG A 342 22.55 1.87 -17.78
N LYS A 343 23.54 2.68 -17.42
CA LYS A 343 24.86 2.68 -18.06
C LYS A 343 25.83 1.91 -17.17
N THR A 344 26.48 0.90 -17.74
CA THR A 344 27.50 0.10 -17.04
C THR A 344 28.77 0.08 -17.88
N GLU A 345 29.91 0.46 -17.30
CA GLU A 345 31.23 0.33 -17.93
C GLU A 345 31.79 -1.07 -17.63
N LEU A 346 32.07 -1.84 -18.68
CA LEU A 346 32.85 -3.07 -18.61
C LEU A 346 34.30 -2.76 -18.98
N ILE A 347 35.22 -3.11 -18.09
CA ILE A 347 36.66 -2.93 -18.27
C ILE A 347 37.31 -4.31 -18.33
N PHE A 348 37.80 -4.69 -19.50
CA PHE A 348 38.54 -5.93 -19.70
C PHE A 348 40.04 -5.63 -19.72
N THR A 349 40.78 -6.19 -18.77
CA THR A 349 42.24 -6.10 -18.65
C THR A 349 42.91 -7.35 -19.21
N ASN A 350 44.20 -7.25 -19.55
CA ASN A 350 44.94 -8.29 -20.28
C ASN A 350 44.25 -8.74 -21.58
N CYS A 351 43.46 -7.85 -22.17
CA CYS A 351 42.63 -8.13 -23.31
C CYS A 351 43.48 -8.04 -24.58
N SER A 352 43.75 -9.18 -25.21
CA SER A 352 44.40 -9.22 -26.51
C SER A 352 43.45 -8.73 -27.62
N PHE A 353 43.96 -8.52 -28.84
CA PHE A 353 43.10 -8.15 -29.97
C PHE A 353 42.05 -9.24 -30.27
N GLU A 354 42.43 -10.52 -30.12
CA GLU A 354 41.50 -11.65 -30.23
C GLU A 354 40.48 -11.64 -29.09
N GLY A 355 40.92 -11.38 -27.86
CA GLY A 355 40.03 -11.19 -26.71
C GLY A 355 39.02 -10.08 -26.93
N ALA A 356 39.45 -8.93 -27.45
CA ALA A 356 38.56 -7.81 -27.75
C ALA A 356 37.54 -8.15 -28.85
N THR A 357 37.94 -8.96 -29.82
CA THR A 357 37.03 -9.45 -30.87
C THR A 357 35.99 -10.40 -30.27
N SER A 358 36.40 -11.30 -29.38
CA SER A 358 35.50 -12.20 -28.65
C SER A 358 34.52 -11.43 -27.76
N VAL A 359 34.97 -10.41 -27.03
CA VAL A 359 34.09 -9.53 -26.24
C VAL A 359 33.02 -8.90 -27.13
N ARG A 360 33.42 -8.29 -28.26
CA ARG A 360 32.46 -7.66 -29.18
C ARG A 360 31.43 -8.64 -29.73
N LYS A 361 31.84 -9.88 -29.98
CA LYS A 361 30.96 -10.96 -30.43
C LYS A 361 29.98 -11.39 -29.33
N SER A 362 30.43 -11.55 -28.09
CA SER A 362 29.53 -11.86 -26.95
C SER A 362 28.55 -10.73 -26.62
N LEU A 363 28.86 -9.50 -27.03
CA LEU A 363 27.97 -8.35 -26.88
C LEU A 363 27.04 -8.13 -28.09
N GLU A 364 27.09 -8.98 -29.13
CA GLU A 364 26.17 -8.87 -30.27
C GLU A 364 24.71 -8.94 -29.81
N GLY A 365 23.90 -7.98 -30.26
CA GLY A 365 22.49 -7.85 -29.86
C GLY A 365 22.24 -7.00 -28.61
N LEU A 366 23.29 -6.53 -27.93
CA LEU A 366 23.18 -5.52 -26.86
C LEU A 366 23.47 -4.12 -27.39
N ASP A 367 22.86 -3.10 -26.77
CA ASP A 367 23.18 -1.70 -27.01
C ASP A 367 24.47 -1.33 -26.26
N TYR A 368 25.59 -1.27 -26.98
CA TYR A 368 26.90 -1.00 -26.40
C TYR A 368 27.76 -0.08 -27.26
N ALA A 369 28.69 0.63 -26.60
CA ALA A 369 29.68 1.50 -27.23
C ALA A 369 31.08 1.16 -26.73
N VAL A 370 32.02 0.87 -27.65
CA VAL A 370 33.43 0.76 -27.31
C VAL A 370 33.99 2.16 -27.03
N LYS A 371 34.44 2.41 -25.80
CA LYS A 371 35.00 3.71 -25.38
C LYS A 371 36.47 3.83 -25.72
N SER A 372 37.23 2.77 -25.47
CA SER A 372 38.67 2.75 -25.77
C SER A 372 39.22 1.33 -25.80
N TYR A 373 40.30 1.14 -26.56
CA TYR A 373 41.18 -0.02 -26.46
C TYR A 373 42.64 0.45 -26.50
N ARG A 374 43.32 0.41 -25.36
CA ARG A 374 44.72 0.86 -25.20
C ARG A 374 45.41 0.04 -24.13
N ASP A 375 46.71 -0.23 -24.32
CA ASP A 375 47.54 -0.94 -23.34
C ASP A 375 46.94 -2.26 -22.83
N SER A 376 46.35 -3.04 -23.76
CA SER A 376 45.64 -4.30 -23.46
C SER A 376 44.45 -4.14 -22.52
N VAL A 377 43.86 -2.95 -22.46
CA VAL A 377 42.62 -2.66 -21.73
C VAL A 377 41.53 -2.24 -22.69
N LEU A 378 40.44 -3.01 -22.74
CA LEU A 378 39.23 -2.70 -23.50
C LEU A 378 38.18 -2.14 -22.53
N ARG A 379 37.67 -0.93 -22.83
CA ARG A 379 36.56 -0.30 -22.12
C ARG A 379 35.33 -0.28 -23.02
N VAL A 380 34.25 -0.87 -22.54
CA VAL A 380 32.97 -0.92 -23.22
C VAL A 380 31.90 -0.34 -22.31
N GLU A 381 31.06 0.53 -22.81
CA GLU A 381 29.88 1.02 -22.11
C GLU A 381 28.66 0.29 -22.64
N ILE A 382 27.83 -0.24 -21.74
CA ILE A 382 26.61 -0.96 -22.07
C ILE A 382 25.41 -0.17 -21.55
N TYR A 383 24.39 -0.10 -22.38
CA TYR A 383 23.09 0.50 -22.11
C TYR A 383 22.07 -0.63 -22.00
N SER A 384 21.79 -1.10 -20.79
CA SER A 384 20.93 -2.27 -20.64
C SER A 384 19.99 -2.21 -19.44
N ALA A 385 18.92 -2.98 -19.56
CA ALA A 385 18.00 -3.37 -18.49
C ALA A 385 18.48 -4.60 -17.72
N ILE A 386 19.52 -5.29 -18.22
CA ILE A 386 20.10 -6.49 -17.60
C ILE A 386 20.85 -6.07 -16.33
N ASP A 387 20.71 -6.88 -15.28
CA ASP A 387 21.46 -6.69 -14.04
C ASP A 387 22.99 -6.74 -14.34
N PRO A 388 23.77 -5.74 -13.91
CA PRO A 388 25.20 -5.70 -14.20
C PRO A 388 25.97 -6.93 -13.72
N PHE A 389 25.56 -7.54 -12.61
CA PHE A 389 26.20 -8.73 -12.06
C PHE A 389 25.87 -9.97 -12.90
N GLU A 390 24.60 -10.14 -13.29
CA GLU A 390 24.20 -11.23 -14.19
C GLU A 390 24.93 -11.16 -15.54
N LEU A 391 25.03 -9.96 -16.12
CA LEU A 391 25.76 -9.73 -17.36
C LEU A 391 27.24 -10.06 -17.21
N ALA A 392 27.87 -9.60 -16.12
CA ALA A 392 29.27 -9.88 -15.83
C ALA A 392 29.53 -11.38 -15.70
N MET A 393 28.67 -12.12 -14.98
CA MET A 393 28.81 -13.56 -14.79
C MET A 393 28.66 -14.33 -16.10
N LYS A 394 27.69 -13.96 -16.94
CA LYS A 394 27.51 -14.56 -18.26
C LYS A 394 28.74 -14.36 -19.15
N LEU A 395 29.26 -13.13 -19.20
CA LEU A 395 30.45 -12.79 -19.98
C LEU A 395 31.70 -13.51 -19.44
N ALA A 396 31.84 -13.63 -18.11
CA ALA A 396 32.92 -14.36 -17.48
C ALA A 396 32.94 -15.83 -17.89
N GLU A 397 31.77 -16.46 -17.93
CA GLU A 397 31.62 -17.85 -18.36
C GLU A 397 31.89 -18.02 -19.86
N GLU A 398 31.28 -17.19 -20.72
CA GLU A 398 31.42 -17.28 -22.17
C GLU A 398 32.85 -16.98 -22.67
N LEU A 399 33.50 -15.98 -22.08
CA LEU A 399 34.83 -15.51 -22.50
C LEU A 399 35.97 -16.17 -21.72
N GLY A 400 35.67 -16.91 -20.65
CA GLY A 400 36.67 -17.52 -19.78
C GLY A 400 37.52 -16.50 -18.99
N VAL A 401 36.95 -15.33 -18.70
CA VAL A 401 37.61 -14.24 -17.96
C VAL A 401 37.30 -14.31 -16.46
N ASN A 402 38.18 -13.76 -15.62
CA ASN A 402 37.90 -13.61 -14.20
C ASN A 402 37.19 -12.27 -13.95
N VAL A 403 36.27 -12.21 -12.98
CA VAL A 403 35.71 -10.96 -12.49
C VAL A 403 36.58 -10.47 -11.33
N ASP A 404 37.28 -9.36 -11.52
CA ASP A 404 38.26 -8.83 -10.55
C ASP A 404 37.59 -7.91 -9.52
N SER A 405 36.67 -7.07 -9.98
CA SER A 405 35.87 -6.18 -9.14
C SER A 405 34.52 -5.87 -9.77
N PHE A 406 33.54 -5.61 -8.92
CA PHE A 406 32.18 -5.29 -9.34
C PHE A 406 31.62 -4.15 -8.49
N ASP A 407 31.13 -3.11 -9.15
CA ASP A 407 30.16 -2.17 -8.62
C ASP A 407 28.99 -1.98 -9.61
N GLU A 408 27.94 -1.29 -9.17
CA GLU A 408 26.71 -1.17 -9.98
C GLU A 408 26.86 -0.32 -11.26
N THR A 409 28.00 0.32 -11.47
CA THR A 409 28.31 1.21 -12.60
C THR A 409 29.54 0.77 -13.40
N GLU A 410 30.44 -0.02 -12.81
CA GLU A 410 31.70 -0.46 -13.36
C GLU A 410 31.96 -1.92 -12.99
N VAL A 411 32.30 -2.74 -13.99
CA VAL A 411 32.74 -4.12 -13.79
C VAL A 411 34.12 -4.30 -14.40
N ARG A 412 35.07 -4.82 -13.61
CA ARG A 412 36.40 -5.16 -14.09
C ARG A 412 36.56 -6.66 -14.25
N MET A 413 37.07 -7.05 -15.40
CA MET A 413 37.34 -8.43 -15.75
C MET A 413 38.75 -8.58 -16.33
N SER A 414 39.37 -9.74 -16.14
CA SER A 414 40.72 -10.04 -16.65
C SER A 414 40.73 -11.32 -17.47
N PHE A 415 41.34 -11.27 -18.65
CA PHE A 415 41.74 -12.48 -19.36
C PHE A 415 42.88 -13.15 -18.62
N LYS A 416 42.87 -14.49 -18.58
CA LYS A 416 44.00 -15.26 -18.05
C LYS A 416 45.21 -15.04 -18.96
N GLU A 417 46.35 -14.75 -18.34
CA GLU A 417 47.64 -14.62 -19.03
C GLU A 417 48.07 -15.90 -19.74
#